data_AF-A0A8J6WD75-F1
#
_entry.id   AF-A0A8J6WD75-F1
#
_cell.length_a   1.000
_cell.length_b   1.000
_cell.length_c   1.000
_cell.angle_alpha   90.00
_cell.angle_beta   90.00
_cell.angle_gamma   90.00
#
_symmetry.space_group_name_H-M   'P 1'
#
loop_
_entity.id
_entity.type
_entity.pdbx_description
1 polymer ?
#
loop_
_entity_poly.entity_id
_entity_poly.type
_entity_poly.pdbx_seq_one_letter_code
_entity_poly.pdbx_strand_id
1 'polypeptide(L)'
;MPSNSMKKYFSVLFRLIACIFAILILPLGNVALAQSIFEDGMDIGLTSFYTDASGQESKVKVLKDILDYDISVPLNVRDLNPTQVGNGKFQGADLDFSTAEPKIPGTATRIQFSGPVTSENGQNKTGFIYSVVGGKTKESSCPVEIKDTQIAFFETASEAEQAAKSLENKGYLVYVSVNSEAQDKAIEKIKELNCRPNAEGIVVNGKTQQVTVDFTKVFNLLPPRLQQAAREQPFVYFPKGDAIYLVNARKTYGITDLEVGLFDADTDELITIIDDNDIIRASDIANRNVTIAAVVTPDSAFKNKVGSIVFNLNNAQLTKTENISPYAIFGDDPTGNLNGGNLNLKQENTIFLKVYESRQAKGNLLGEAKVNFKVNNN
;
A
#
# COMPACT_ATOMS: atom_id res chain seq x y z
N MET A 1 -11.88 -31.86 27.74
CA MET A 1 -11.32 -30.49 27.58
C MET A 1 -9.91 -30.62 27.04
N PRO A 2 -9.58 -30.13 25.83
CA PRO A 2 -8.22 -30.27 25.30
C PRO A 2 -7.27 -29.32 26.04
N SER A 3 -6.06 -29.81 26.34
CA SER A 3 -5.04 -29.08 27.11
C SER A 3 -4.53 -27.83 26.39
N ASN A 4 -4.03 -26.85 27.15
CA ASN A 4 -3.52 -25.57 26.64
C ASN A 4 -2.41 -25.70 25.58
N SER A 5 -1.70 -26.83 25.54
CA SER A 5 -0.71 -27.15 24.51
C SER A 5 -1.35 -27.46 23.15
N MET A 6 -2.48 -28.19 23.12
CA MET A 6 -3.19 -28.53 21.89
C MET A 6 -3.81 -27.29 21.20
N LYS A 7 -4.23 -26.28 21.97
CA LYS A 7 -4.74 -25.00 21.40
C LYS A 7 -3.65 -24.17 20.70
N LYS A 8 -2.42 -24.19 21.22
CA LYS A 8 -1.27 -23.52 20.58
C LYS A 8 -0.85 -24.21 19.29
N TYR A 9 -0.83 -25.55 19.28
CA TYR A 9 -0.54 -26.29 18.04
C TYR A 9 -1.61 -26.06 16.96
N PHE A 10 -2.90 -26.00 17.34
CA PHE A 10 -3.96 -25.68 16.39
C PHE A 10 -3.87 -24.25 15.82
N SER A 11 -3.47 -23.25 16.62
CA SER A 11 -3.33 -21.87 16.13
C SER A 11 -2.09 -21.68 15.24
N VAL A 12 -1.01 -22.42 15.50
CA VAL A 12 0.20 -22.40 14.65
C VAL A 12 -0.03 -23.16 13.35
N LEU A 13 -0.74 -24.30 13.40
CA LEU A 13 -1.08 -25.08 12.21
C LEU A 13 -2.08 -24.33 11.31
N PHE A 14 -3.04 -23.58 11.87
CA PHE A 14 -3.95 -22.72 11.09
C PHE A 14 -3.22 -21.55 10.43
N ARG A 15 -2.18 -20.98 11.08
CA ARG A 15 -1.31 -19.95 10.48
C ARG A 15 -0.44 -20.52 9.35
N LEU A 16 0.07 -21.74 9.49
CA LEU A 16 0.82 -22.43 8.44
C LEU A 16 -0.06 -22.85 7.25
N ILE A 17 -1.28 -23.29 7.50
CA ILE A 17 -2.23 -23.66 6.44
C ILE A 17 -2.76 -22.41 5.71
N ALA A 18 -2.95 -21.28 6.40
CA ALA A 18 -3.30 -20.00 5.77
C ALA A 18 -2.17 -19.45 4.88
N CYS A 19 -0.90 -19.65 5.26
CA CYS A 19 0.26 -19.30 4.41
C CYS A 19 0.39 -20.22 3.19
N ILE A 20 0.01 -21.50 3.29
CA ILE A 20 0.10 -22.45 2.17
C ILE A 20 -1.07 -22.27 1.18
N PHE A 21 -2.25 -21.87 1.63
CA PHE A 21 -3.37 -21.56 0.72
C PHE A 21 -3.25 -20.20 0.01
N ALA A 22 -2.39 -19.30 0.47
CA ALA A 22 -2.08 -18.05 -0.22
C ALA A 22 -1.07 -18.24 -1.39
N ILE A 23 -0.46 -19.42 -1.53
CA ILE A 23 0.54 -19.76 -2.56
C ILE A 23 0.09 -21.00 -3.35
N LEU A 24 -1.14 -20.99 -3.86
CA LEU A 24 -1.58 -21.92 -4.89
C LEU A 24 -1.88 -21.16 -6.18
N ILE A 25 -0.80 -20.67 -6.78
CA ILE A 25 -0.75 -20.28 -8.19
C ILE A 25 -0.59 -21.57 -8.97
N LEU A 26 -1.67 -22.06 -9.57
CA LEU A 26 -1.58 -23.00 -10.70
C LEU A 26 -2.63 -22.63 -11.75
N PRO A 27 -2.19 -22.14 -12.92
CA PRO A 27 -2.74 -22.59 -14.18
C PRO A 27 -1.82 -23.71 -14.71
N LEU A 28 -2.36 -24.93 -14.78
CA LEU A 28 -1.84 -25.94 -15.69
C LEU A 28 -2.10 -25.44 -17.11
N GLY A 29 -1.05 -24.97 -17.79
CA GLY A 29 -1.13 -24.61 -19.20
C GLY A 29 -0.01 -23.66 -19.63
N ASN A 30 1.02 -24.24 -20.26
CA ASN A 30 2.10 -23.61 -21.04
C ASN A 30 2.92 -22.51 -20.36
N VAL A 31 4.14 -22.90 -19.99
CA VAL A 31 5.27 -22.05 -19.57
C VAL A 31 5.64 -21.05 -20.66
N ALA A 32 5.05 -19.86 -20.60
CA ALA A 32 5.79 -18.61 -20.74
C ALA A 32 5.89 -18.04 -19.32
N LEU A 33 7.11 -17.76 -18.86
CA LEU A 33 7.39 -17.26 -17.52
C LEU A 33 6.62 -15.95 -17.28
N ALA A 34 5.47 -16.02 -16.62
CA ALA A 34 4.77 -14.83 -16.12
C ALA A 34 5.61 -14.26 -14.98
N GLN A 35 6.40 -13.22 -15.27
CA GLN A 35 6.99 -12.38 -14.23
C GLN A 35 5.88 -11.90 -13.29
N SER A 36 6.18 -11.84 -12.00
CA SER A 36 5.34 -11.13 -11.03
C SER A 36 5.09 -9.72 -11.56
N ILE A 37 3.83 -9.34 -11.74
CA ILE A 37 3.44 -7.98 -12.19
C ILE A 37 3.87 -6.92 -11.16
N PHE A 38 4.05 -7.33 -9.90
CA PHE A 38 4.49 -6.46 -8.81
C PHE A 38 5.91 -6.86 -8.39
N GLU A 39 6.83 -5.91 -8.49
CA GLU A 39 8.13 -6.04 -7.85
C GLU A 39 7.98 -5.75 -6.34
N ASP A 40 8.81 -6.40 -5.51
CA ASP A 40 8.80 -6.16 -4.06
C ASP A 40 9.00 -4.66 -3.77
N GLY A 41 8.16 -4.08 -2.91
CA GLY A 41 8.28 -2.68 -2.48
C GLY A 41 7.58 -1.64 -3.37
N MET A 42 6.71 -2.05 -4.31
CA MET A 42 5.82 -1.12 -5.00
C MET A 42 4.60 -0.77 -4.15
N ASP A 43 4.20 0.51 -4.12
CA ASP A 43 2.89 0.91 -3.57
C ASP A 43 1.75 0.21 -4.31
N ILE A 44 0.92 -0.57 -3.62
CA ILE A 44 -0.19 -1.31 -4.22
C ILE A 44 -1.53 -0.75 -3.77
N GLY A 45 -2.34 -0.30 -4.73
CA GLY A 45 -3.78 -0.07 -4.56
C GLY A 45 -4.56 -1.36 -4.81
N LEU A 46 -5.55 -1.64 -3.95
CA LEU A 46 -6.42 -2.81 -4.06
C LEU A 46 -7.88 -2.38 -4.05
N THR A 47 -8.66 -2.92 -4.99
CA THR A 47 -10.12 -2.84 -4.98
C THR A 47 -10.68 -4.24 -5.16
N SER A 48 -11.60 -4.66 -4.29
CA SER A 48 -12.23 -5.99 -4.40
C SER A 48 -13.71 -5.95 -4.08
N PHE A 49 -14.49 -6.77 -4.80
CA PHE A 49 -15.94 -6.87 -4.64
C PHE A 49 -16.32 -8.17 -3.91
N TYR A 50 -17.35 -8.09 -3.09
CA TYR A 50 -17.94 -9.20 -2.35
C TYR A 50 -19.46 -9.23 -2.53
N THR A 51 -20.03 -10.43 -2.44
CA THR A 51 -21.49 -10.66 -2.57
C THR A 51 -22.26 -10.38 -1.29
N ASP A 52 -21.58 -10.33 -0.15
CA ASP A 52 -22.17 -10.15 1.17
C ASP A 52 -21.18 -9.46 2.14
N ALA A 53 -21.74 -8.93 3.24
CA ALA A 53 -20.97 -8.24 4.28
C ALA A 53 -19.96 -9.15 5.00
N SER A 54 -20.27 -10.43 5.19
CA SER A 54 -19.39 -11.35 5.92
C SER A 54 -18.09 -11.62 5.15
N GLY A 55 -18.17 -11.75 3.82
CA GLY A 55 -17.01 -11.87 2.94
C GLY A 55 -16.16 -10.60 2.96
N GLN A 56 -16.80 -9.44 2.94
CA GLN A 56 -16.13 -8.14 3.06
C GLN A 56 -15.38 -8.00 4.39
N GLU A 57 -16.05 -8.25 5.53
CA GLU A 57 -15.43 -8.18 6.87
C GLU A 57 -14.24 -9.12 7.01
N SER A 58 -14.38 -10.36 6.51
CA SER A 58 -13.29 -11.34 6.51
C SER A 58 -12.09 -10.83 5.73
N LYS A 59 -12.32 -10.20 4.56
CA LYS A 59 -11.22 -9.61 3.77
C LYS A 59 -10.58 -8.43 4.47
N VAL A 60 -11.37 -7.51 5.02
CA VAL A 60 -10.87 -6.33 5.75
C VAL A 60 -9.96 -6.78 6.88
N LYS A 61 -10.37 -7.80 7.65
CA LYS A 61 -9.57 -8.37 8.72
C LYS A 61 -8.23 -8.93 8.21
N VAL A 62 -8.24 -9.66 7.10
CA VAL A 62 -7.00 -10.20 6.52
C VAL A 62 -6.09 -9.08 6.02
N LEU A 63 -6.64 -8.12 5.26
CA LEU A 63 -5.88 -7.01 4.70
C LEU A 63 -5.26 -6.15 5.81
N LYS A 64 -6.05 -5.76 6.80
CA LYS A 64 -5.61 -4.90 7.90
C LYS A 64 -4.73 -5.63 8.90
N ASP A 65 -5.23 -6.72 9.50
CA ASP A 65 -4.60 -7.32 10.69
C ASP A 65 -3.47 -8.30 10.33
N ILE A 66 -3.43 -8.80 9.09
CA ILE A 66 -2.46 -9.82 8.67
C ILE A 66 -1.49 -9.26 7.62
N LEU A 67 -1.99 -8.48 6.66
CA LEU A 67 -1.19 -8.01 5.52
C LEU A 67 -0.74 -6.55 5.63
N ASP A 68 -1.21 -5.84 6.66
CA ASP A 68 -0.85 -4.46 6.98
C ASP A 68 -1.19 -3.47 5.83
N TYR A 69 -2.42 -3.56 5.34
CA TYR A 69 -2.98 -2.60 4.40
C TYR A 69 -3.78 -1.53 5.15
N ASP A 70 -3.65 -0.29 4.68
CA ASP A 70 -4.56 0.79 5.03
C ASP A 70 -5.89 0.59 4.32
N ILE A 71 -6.99 0.62 5.08
CA ILE A 71 -8.34 0.40 4.54
C ILE A 71 -9.01 1.75 4.33
N SER A 72 -9.29 2.09 3.07
CA SER A 72 -10.00 3.32 2.69
C SER A 72 -11.49 3.10 2.46
N VAL A 73 -11.94 1.87 2.25
CA VAL A 73 -13.35 1.46 2.31
C VAL A 73 -13.39 0.02 2.81
N PRO A 74 -14.20 -0.33 3.83
CA PRO A 74 -15.13 0.53 4.57
C PRO A 74 -14.46 1.62 5.44
N LEU A 75 -15.15 2.74 5.67
CA LEU A 75 -14.70 3.87 6.49
C LEU A 75 -15.45 3.94 7.84
N ASN A 76 -14.70 4.13 8.93
CA ASN A 76 -15.26 4.34 10.27
C ASN A 76 -15.24 5.84 10.64
N VAL A 77 -16.32 6.36 11.22
CA VAL A 77 -16.42 7.80 11.56
C VAL A 77 -15.65 8.21 12.80
N ARG A 78 -15.42 7.32 13.76
CA ARG A 78 -14.72 7.67 15.03
C ARG A 78 -13.34 8.27 14.78
N ASP A 79 -12.66 7.77 13.74
CA ASP A 79 -11.28 8.11 13.41
C ASP A 79 -11.17 8.84 12.06
N LEU A 80 -12.29 9.29 11.48
CA LEU A 80 -12.30 9.84 10.11
C LEU A 80 -11.57 11.18 10.05
N ASN A 81 -10.38 11.12 9.47
CA ASN A 81 -9.49 12.24 9.21
C ASN A 81 -8.78 12.04 7.85
N PRO A 82 -8.09 13.06 7.31
CA PRO A 82 -7.45 12.98 6.00
C PRO A 82 -6.44 11.84 5.82
N THR A 83 -5.85 11.30 6.90
CA THR A 83 -4.88 10.19 6.82
C THR A 83 -5.55 8.82 6.68
N GLN A 84 -6.85 8.70 7.00
CA GLN A 84 -7.60 7.44 6.88
C GLN A 84 -8.27 7.27 5.51
N VAL A 85 -8.47 8.37 4.78
CA VAL A 85 -8.93 8.33 3.40
C VAL A 85 -7.74 8.09 2.47
N GLY A 86 -7.94 7.31 1.41
CA GLY A 86 -6.84 6.99 0.50
C GLY A 86 -6.43 8.21 -0.33
N ASN A 87 -5.14 8.50 -0.43
CA ASN A 87 -4.64 9.62 -1.26
C ASN A 87 -4.69 9.34 -2.79
N GLY A 88 -5.27 8.21 -3.19
CA GLY A 88 -5.42 7.80 -4.58
C GLY A 88 -4.14 7.47 -5.34
N LYS A 89 -2.95 7.60 -4.75
CA LYS A 89 -1.65 7.44 -5.44
C LYS A 89 -1.03 6.08 -5.14
N PHE A 90 -0.65 5.33 -6.16
CA PHE A 90 0.05 4.03 -6.01
C PHE A 90 0.83 3.68 -7.28
N GLN A 91 1.64 2.63 -7.27
CA GLN A 91 2.44 2.18 -8.42
C GLN A 91 1.89 0.92 -9.08
N GLY A 92 1.14 0.09 -8.35
CA GLY A 92 0.46 -1.09 -8.86
C GLY A 92 -0.99 -1.17 -8.41
N ALA A 93 -1.85 -1.75 -9.25
CA ALA A 93 -3.26 -1.98 -8.95
C ALA A 93 -3.58 -3.48 -9.00
N ASP A 94 -4.23 -3.98 -7.95
CA ASP A 94 -4.81 -5.31 -7.89
C ASP A 94 -6.32 -5.22 -7.68
N LEU A 95 -7.07 -5.45 -8.77
CA LEU A 95 -8.49 -5.20 -8.83
C LEU A 95 -9.24 -6.51 -9.04
N ASP A 96 -10.16 -6.88 -8.15
CA ASP A 96 -10.94 -8.11 -8.26
C ASP A 96 -12.45 -7.81 -8.37
N PHE A 97 -12.96 -7.94 -9.59
CA PHE A 97 -14.36 -7.71 -9.93
C PHE A 97 -15.12 -9.01 -10.22
N SER A 98 -14.50 -10.17 -9.97
CA SER A 98 -15.00 -11.49 -10.40
C SER A 98 -16.35 -11.90 -9.75
N THR A 99 -16.66 -11.31 -8.60
CA THR A 99 -17.87 -11.59 -7.82
C THR A 99 -19.09 -10.81 -8.29
N ALA A 100 -18.93 -9.77 -9.12
CA ALA A 100 -20.03 -8.96 -9.64
C ALA A 100 -20.54 -9.43 -11.01
N GLU A 101 -21.71 -8.93 -11.40
CA GLU A 101 -22.28 -9.10 -12.74
C GLU A 101 -21.83 -7.92 -13.62
N PRO A 102 -21.09 -8.15 -14.71
CA PRO A 102 -20.62 -7.07 -15.57
C PRO A 102 -21.65 -6.72 -16.64
N LYS A 103 -21.78 -5.42 -16.96
CA LYS A 103 -22.56 -4.97 -18.13
C LYS A 103 -21.92 -5.42 -19.46
N ILE A 104 -20.59 -5.48 -19.50
CA ILE A 104 -19.82 -5.94 -20.66
C ILE A 104 -19.30 -7.35 -20.37
N PRO A 105 -19.71 -8.38 -21.11
CA PRO A 105 -19.24 -9.74 -20.88
C PRO A 105 -17.70 -9.84 -20.86
N GLY A 106 -17.17 -10.60 -19.90
CA GLY A 106 -15.73 -10.83 -19.76
C GLY A 106 -14.96 -9.79 -18.92
N THR A 107 -15.60 -8.70 -18.48
CA THR A 107 -14.93 -7.68 -17.64
C THR A 107 -15.03 -7.93 -16.13
N ALA A 108 -15.89 -8.87 -15.68
CA ALA A 108 -15.91 -9.35 -14.30
C ALA A 108 -14.78 -10.36 -14.07
N THR A 109 -13.59 -9.85 -13.83
CA THR A 109 -12.37 -10.64 -13.69
C THR A 109 -11.41 -9.94 -12.73
N ARG A 110 -10.32 -10.63 -12.35
CA ARG A 110 -9.21 -10.00 -11.67
C ARG A 110 -8.29 -9.34 -12.68
N ILE A 111 -7.92 -8.10 -12.40
CA ILE A 111 -7.12 -7.24 -13.25
C ILE A 111 -5.93 -6.78 -12.41
N GLN A 112 -4.73 -6.98 -12.94
CA GLN A 112 -3.48 -6.51 -12.34
C GLN A 112 -2.73 -5.69 -13.37
N PHE A 113 -2.26 -4.52 -12.97
CA PHE A 113 -1.42 -3.67 -13.80
C PHE A 113 -0.51 -2.80 -12.93
N SER A 114 0.59 -2.35 -13.52
CA SER A 114 1.51 -1.37 -12.92
C SER A 114 1.40 -0.03 -13.65
N GLY A 115 1.93 1.02 -13.03
CA GLY A 115 2.16 2.28 -13.70
C GLY A 115 3.14 2.16 -14.87
N PRO A 116 3.26 3.23 -15.69
CA PRO A 116 4.16 3.24 -16.82
C PRO A 116 5.60 3.00 -16.35
N VAL A 117 6.29 2.08 -17.01
CA VAL A 117 7.69 1.77 -16.71
C VAL A 117 8.59 2.63 -17.58
N THR A 118 9.41 3.47 -16.95
CA THR A 118 10.45 4.24 -17.63
C THR A 118 11.79 3.59 -17.38
N SER A 119 12.62 3.47 -18.41
CA SER A 119 14.01 3.02 -18.23
C SER A 119 14.91 4.24 -18.07
N GLU A 120 15.51 4.39 -16.90
CA GLU A 120 16.48 5.45 -16.61
C GLU A 120 17.80 4.79 -16.21
N ASN A 121 18.87 5.06 -16.96
CA ASN A 121 20.19 4.44 -16.75
C ASN A 121 20.17 2.90 -16.67
N GLY A 122 19.34 2.26 -17.52
CA GLY A 122 19.21 0.80 -17.59
C GLY A 122 18.38 0.16 -16.48
N GLN A 123 17.78 0.97 -15.59
CA GLN A 123 16.85 0.49 -14.57
C GLN A 123 15.43 0.87 -14.90
N ASN A 124 14.52 -0.08 -14.70
CA ASN A 124 13.09 0.11 -14.86
C ASN A 124 12.53 0.75 -13.59
N LYS A 125 11.93 1.93 -13.73
CA LYS A 125 11.19 2.60 -12.66
C LYS A 125 9.72 2.58 -12.99
N THR A 126 8.91 2.07 -12.05
CA THR A 126 7.45 2.09 -12.19
C THR A 126 6.91 3.43 -11.72
N GLY A 127 6.29 4.17 -12.64
CA GLY A 127 5.61 5.42 -12.36
C GLY A 127 4.36 5.25 -11.50
N PHE A 128 3.82 6.38 -11.01
CA PHE A 128 2.58 6.38 -10.25
C PHE A 128 1.35 6.36 -11.15
N ILE A 129 0.30 5.75 -10.62
CA ILE A 129 -1.08 5.83 -11.06
C ILE A 129 -1.89 6.53 -9.98
N TYR A 130 -2.87 7.29 -10.42
CA TYR A 130 -3.75 8.08 -9.59
C TYR A 130 -5.17 7.58 -9.75
N SER A 131 -5.87 7.40 -8.63
CA SER A 131 -7.26 6.96 -8.60
C SER A 131 -8.13 7.98 -7.91
N VAL A 132 -9.39 8.01 -8.35
CA VAL A 132 -10.46 8.75 -7.69
C VAL A 132 -11.57 7.78 -7.39
N VAL A 133 -12.01 7.73 -6.13
CA VAL A 133 -13.19 6.97 -5.72
C VAL A 133 -14.19 7.90 -5.05
N GLY A 134 -15.41 7.89 -5.59
CA GLY A 134 -16.53 8.64 -5.05
C GLY A 134 -17.79 7.80 -4.91
N GLY A 135 -18.53 8.02 -3.83
CA GLY A 135 -19.82 7.37 -3.59
C GLY A 135 -20.97 8.38 -3.62
N LYS A 136 -22.00 8.13 -4.43
CA LYS A 136 -23.24 8.91 -4.39
C LYS A 136 -24.16 8.31 -3.35
N THR A 137 -24.54 9.12 -2.37
CA THR A 137 -25.38 8.65 -1.27
C THR A 137 -26.82 8.41 -1.71
N LYS A 138 -27.49 7.52 -1.00
CA LYS A 138 -28.94 7.44 -0.98
C LYS A 138 -29.45 8.47 0.02
N GLU A 139 -30.29 9.40 -0.45
CA GLU A 139 -30.87 10.43 0.40
C GLU A 139 -31.54 9.83 1.63
N SER A 140 -31.31 10.44 2.80
CA SER A 140 -31.94 10.06 4.09
C SER A 140 -31.63 8.63 4.59
N SER A 141 -30.52 8.02 4.17
CA SER A 141 -30.08 6.73 4.70
C SER A 141 -29.20 6.89 5.95
N CYS A 142 -29.41 6.00 6.93
CA CYS A 142 -28.61 5.92 8.14
C CYS A 142 -28.30 4.46 8.54
N PRO A 143 -27.04 3.99 8.50
CA PRO A 143 -25.82 4.69 8.08
C PRO A 143 -25.85 5.14 6.61
N VAL A 144 -24.86 5.94 6.19
CA VAL A 144 -24.78 6.44 4.80
C VAL A 144 -24.69 5.26 3.83
N GLU A 145 -25.77 5.03 3.09
CA GLU A 145 -25.79 4.04 2.02
C GLU A 145 -25.30 4.69 0.73
N ILE A 146 -24.41 4.00 0.01
CA ILE A 146 -23.98 4.40 -1.32
C ILE A 146 -24.89 3.72 -2.35
N LYS A 147 -25.49 4.51 -3.24
CA LYS A 147 -26.30 3.99 -4.35
C LYS A 147 -25.42 3.61 -5.53
N ASP A 148 -24.47 4.48 -5.85
CA ASP A 148 -23.58 4.36 -7.00
C ASP A 148 -22.15 4.73 -6.60
N THR A 149 -21.19 3.91 -6.99
CA THR A 149 -19.77 4.14 -6.76
C THR A 149 -19.07 4.39 -8.10
N GLN A 150 -18.28 5.45 -8.16
CA GLN A 150 -17.46 5.81 -9.31
C GLN A 150 -15.99 5.62 -8.94
N ILE A 151 -15.26 4.89 -9.78
CA ILE A 151 -13.82 4.68 -9.68
C ILE A 151 -13.23 5.09 -11.02
N ALA A 152 -12.18 5.90 -11.00
CA ALA A 152 -11.46 6.27 -12.22
C ALA A 152 -9.96 6.27 -11.97
N PHE A 153 -9.17 5.94 -12.99
CA PHE A 153 -7.72 5.84 -12.93
C PHE A 153 -7.05 6.74 -13.96
N PHE A 154 -5.91 7.34 -13.61
CA PHE A 154 -5.20 8.35 -14.39
C PHE A 154 -3.69 8.15 -14.28
N GLU A 155 -2.95 8.52 -15.33
CA GLU A 155 -1.48 8.54 -15.30
C GLU A 155 -0.94 9.83 -14.64
N THR A 156 -1.76 10.87 -14.48
CA THR A 156 -1.35 12.16 -13.90
C THR A 156 -2.24 12.60 -12.74
N ALA A 157 -1.63 13.28 -11.76
CA ALA A 157 -2.34 13.83 -10.61
C ALA A 157 -3.36 14.91 -11.01
N SER A 158 -3.02 15.78 -11.96
CA SER A 158 -3.89 16.86 -12.43
C SER A 158 -5.21 16.35 -13.04
N GLU A 159 -5.16 15.29 -13.84
CA GLU A 159 -6.38 14.67 -14.38
C GLU A 159 -7.24 14.05 -13.27
N ALA A 160 -6.61 13.39 -12.28
CA ALA A 160 -7.30 12.85 -11.13
C ALA A 160 -7.95 13.97 -10.28
N GLU A 161 -7.27 15.09 -10.06
CA GLU A 161 -7.84 16.24 -9.34
C GLU A 161 -9.06 16.84 -10.04
N GLN A 162 -9.00 16.96 -11.38
CA GLN A 162 -10.13 17.44 -12.18
C GLN A 162 -11.31 16.47 -12.14
N ALA A 163 -11.05 15.16 -12.21
CA ALA A 163 -12.08 14.14 -12.10
C ALA A 163 -12.75 14.16 -10.71
N ALA A 164 -11.97 14.34 -9.64
CA ALA A 164 -12.48 14.52 -8.29
C ALA A 164 -13.44 15.72 -8.18
N LYS A 165 -13.03 16.89 -8.70
CA LYS A 165 -13.91 18.08 -8.75
C LYS A 165 -15.19 17.82 -9.57
N SER A 166 -15.07 17.09 -10.68
CA SER A 166 -16.23 16.73 -11.51
C SER A 166 -17.23 15.83 -10.75
N LEU A 167 -16.74 14.86 -9.99
CA LEU A 167 -17.57 13.98 -9.16
C LEU A 167 -18.22 14.74 -7.99
N GLU A 168 -17.44 15.57 -7.29
CA GLU A 168 -17.94 16.45 -6.24
C GLU A 168 -19.11 17.32 -6.74
N ASN A 169 -18.94 18.00 -7.88
CA ASN A 169 -19.98 18.82 -8.51
C ASN A 169 -21.25 18.02 -8.89
N LYS A 170 -21.14 16.69 -9.06
CA LYS A 170 -22.26 15.78 -9.34
C LYS A 170 -22.90 15.21 -8.06
N GLY A 171 -22.44 15.65 -6.89
CA GLY A 171 -22.92 15.26 -5.57
C GLY A 171 -22.34 13.93 -5.07
N TYR A 172 -21.17 13.50 -5.56
CA TYR A 172 -20.47 12.34 -5.00
C TYR A 172 -19.61 12.76 -3.81
N LEU A 173 -19.57 11.90 -2.80
CA LEU A 173 -18.61 11.99 -1.70
C LEU A 173 -17.28 11.38 -2.17
N VAL A 174 -16.28 12.21 -2.46
CA VAL A 174 -14.97 11.77 -2.95
C VAL A 174 -14.05 11.43 -1.77
N TYR A 175 -13.91 10.15 -1.45
CA TYR A 175 -13.15 9.69 -0.27
C TYR A 175 -11.83 8.98 -0.62
N VAL A 176 -11.51 8.74 -1.89
CA VAL A 176 -10.14 8.42 -2.31
C VAL A 176 -9.75 9.37 -3.43
N SER A 177 -8.73 10.20 -3.23
CA SER A 177 -8.25 11.13 -4.25
C SER A 177 -6.93 11.79 -3.83
N VAL A 178 -6.20 12.34 -4.81
CA VAL A 178 -5.12 13.32 -4.56
C VAL A 178 -5.64 14.73 -4.27
N ASN A 179 -6.93 14.99 -4.51
CA ASN A 179 -7.56 16.28 -4.24
C ASN A 179 -8.04 16.35 -2.78
N SER A 180 -7.23 16.97 -1.91
CA SER A 180 -7.53 17.10 -0.49
C SER A 180 -8.79 17.93 -0.21
N GLU A 181 -9.08 18.96 -1.00
CA GLU A 181 -10.27 19.80 -0.81
C GLU A 181 -11.56 18.99 -1.01
N ALA A 182 -11.61 18.16 -2.06
CA ALA A 182 -12.74 17.27 -2.32
C ALA A 182 -12.89 16.21 -1.21
N GLN A 183 -11.78 15.71 -0.68
CA GLN A 183 -11.77 14.77 0.44
C GLN A 183 -12.27 15.42 1.74
N ASP A 184 -11.82 16.62 2.06
CA ASP A 184 -12.24 17.36 3.25
C ASP A 184 -13.75 17.60 3.23
N LYS A 185 -14.30 18.05 2.09
CA LYS A 185 -15.75 18.20 1.91
C LYS A 185 -16.49 16.88 2.02
N ALA A 186 -15.95 15.79 1.48
CA ALA A 186 -16.54 14.47 1.62
C ALA A 186 -16.54 14.03 3.10
N ILE A 187 -15.44 14.22 3.83
CA ILE A 187 -15.32 13.90 5.26
C ILE A 187 -16.32 14.72 6.08
N GLU A 188 -16.40 16.03 5.84
CA GLU A 188 -17.38 16.92 6.49
C GLU A 188 -18.80 16.44 6.23
N LYS A 189 -19.13 16.12 4.97
CA LYS A 189 -20.46 15.66 4.62
C LYS A 189 -20.78 14.28 5.19
N ILE A 190 -19.81 13.36 5.25
CA ILE A 190 -19.95 12.06 5.91
C ILE A 190 -20.22 12.25 7.42
N LYS A 191 -19.53 13.18 8.07
CA LYS A 191 -19.76 13.53 9.48
C LYS A 191 -21.13 14.16 9.70
N GLU A 192 -21.58 15.05 8.81
CA GLU A 192 -22.92 15.65 8.85
C GLU A 192 -24.03 14.61 8.69
N LEU A 193 -23.87 13.68 7.74
CA LEU A 193 -24.83 12.61 7.47
C LEU A 193 -24.81 11.52 8.55
N ASN A 194 -23.87 11.56 9.50
CA ASN A 194 -23.83 10.58 10.56
C ASN A 194 -24.94 10.84 11.60
N CYS A 195 -26.00 10.05 11.54
CA CYS A 195 -27.15 10.19 12.45
C CYS A 195 -26.96 9.50 13.81
N ARG A 196 -25.74 9.06 14.16
CA ARG A 196 -25.37 8.69 15.53
C ARG A 196 -24.01 9.29 15.91
N PRO A 197 -23.98 10.46 16.59
CA PRO A 197 -22.74 11.12 16.99
C PRO A 197 -21.84 10.29 17.94
N ASN A 198 -22.36 9.19 18.50
CA ASN A 198 -21.64 8.25 19.38
C ASN A 198 -21.64 6.79 18.87
N ALA A 199 -22.02 6.51 17.63
CA ALA A 199 -22.02 5.11 17.15
C ALA A 199 -20.62 4.64 16.79
N GLU A 200 -20.17 3.62 17.50
CA GLU A 200 -19.16 2.67 17.04
C GLU A 200 -19.66 2.03 15.73
N GLY A 201 -19.32 2.60 14.58
CA GLY A 201 -19.93 2.16 13.33
C GLY A 201 -19.19 2.59 12.08
N ILE A 202 -19.10 1.66 11.13
CA ILE A 202 -18.75 1.92 9.74
C ILE A 202 -19.82 2.84 9.14
N VAL A 203 -19.42 3.97 8.55
CA VAL A 203 -20.36 4.95 7.97
C VAL A 203 -20.42 4.86 6.46
N VAL A 204 -19.29 4.57 5.80
CA VAL A 204 -19.30 4.11 4.41
C VAL A 204 -18.92 2.64 4.42
N ASN A 205 -19.91 1.76 4.36
CA ASN A 205 -19.70 0.32 4.43
C ASN A 205 -19.33 -0.32 3.09
N GLY A 206 -19.13 0.47 2.04
CA GLY A 206 -18.83 -0.04 0.70
C GLY A 206 -20.00 -0.79 0.04
N LYS A 207 -21.19 -0.85 0.67
CA LYS A 207 -22.39 -1.41 0.07
C LYS A 207 -22.88 -0.47 -1.03
N THR A 208 -23.00 -0.98 -2.26
CA THR A 208 -23.44 -0.21 -3.43
C THR A 208 -24.26 -1.06 -4.40
N GLN A 209 -25.18 -0.42 -5.12
CA GLN A 209 -26.04 -1.10 -6.12
C GLN A 209 -25.42 -1.11 -7.52
N GLN A 210 -24.46 -0.21 -7.76
CA GLN A 210 -23.74 -0.11 -9.01
C GLN A 210 -22.31 0.35 -8.72
N VAL A 211 -21.35 -0.18 -9.48
CA VAL A 211 -19.99 0.37 -9.55
C VAL A 211 -19.65 0.65 -11.00
N THR A 212 -19.22 1.88 -11.28
CA THR A 212 -18.64 2.25 -12.57
C THR A 212 -17.15 2.45 -12.40
N VAL A 213 -16.35 1.76 -13.21
CA VAL A 213 -14.89 1.82 -13.21
C VAL A 213 -14.39 2.32 -14.57
N ASP A 214 -13.81 3.51 -14.57
CA ASP A 214 -13.31 4.18 -15.74
C ASP A 214 -11.80 3.95 -15.90
N PHE A 215 -11.47 3.16 -16.92
CA PHE A 215 -10.11 2.89 -17.35
C PHE A 215 -9.72 3.63 -18.63
N THR A 216 -10.58 4.51 -19.16
CA THR A 216 -10.37 5.15 -20.48
C THR A 216 -9.06 5.93 -20.57
N LYS A 217 -8.53 6.39 -19.43
CA LYS A 217 -7.26 7.11 -19.33
C LYS A 217 -6.03 6.24 -19.10
N VAL A 218 -6.23 4.96 -18.77
CA VAL A 218 -5.17 3.98 -18.48
C VAL A 218 -5.40 2.65 -19.20
N PHE A 219 -6.20 2.65 -20.29
CA PHE A 219 -6.62 1.41 -20.94
C PHE A 219 -5.43 0.62 -21.48
N ASN A 220 -4.35 1.31 -21.85
CA ASN A 220 -3.07 0.78 -22.30
C ASN A 220 -2.37 -0.09 -21.23
N LEU A 221 -2.65 0.15 -19.95
CA LEU A 221 -2.08 -0.62 -18.84
C LEU A 221 -2.85 -1.91 -18.56
N LEU A 222 -4.07 -2.05 -19.09
CA LEU A 222 -4.89 -3.23 -18.87
C LEU A 222 -4.38 -4.44 -19.68
N PRO A 223 -4.74 -5.68 -19.26
CA PRO A 223 -4.51 -6.87 -20.08
C PRO A 223 -5.10 -6.70 -21.49
N PRO A 224 -4.42 -7.16 -22.57
CA PRO A 224 -4.83 -6.93 -23.96
C PRO A 224 -6.31 -7.19 -24.27
N ARG A 225 -6.88 -8.24 -23.68
CA ARG A 225 -8.29 -8.64 -23.85
C ARG A 225 -9.30 -7.59 -23.36
N LEU A 226 -8.90 -6.68 -22.49
CA LEU A 226 -9.77 -5.64 -21.89
C LEU A 226 -9.56 -4.26 -22.51
N GLN A 227 -8.43 -4.03 -23.20
CA GLN A 227 -8.03 -2.70 -23.65
C GLN A 227 -9.04 -2.05 -24.61
N GLN A 228 -9.58 -2.82 -25.57
CA GLN A 228 -10.54 -2.29 -26.53
C GLN A 228 -11.82 -1.83 -25.84
N ALA A 229 -12.41 -2.68 -24.99
CA ALA A 229 -13.63 -2.34 -24.26
C ALA A 229 -13.42 -1.15 -23.32
N ALA A 230 -12.28 -1.10 -22.63
CA ALA A 230 -11.93 -0.01 -21.72
C ALA A 230 -11.69 1.32 -22.44
N ARG A 231 -11.20 1.29 -23.68
CA ARG A 231 -11.04 2.49 -24.52
C ARG A 231 -12.38 3.08 -24.94
N GLU A 232 -13.38 2.23 -25.17
CA GLU A 232 -14.69 2.65 -25.68
C GLU A 232 -15.59 3.24 -24.60
N GLN A 233 -15.58 2.66 -23.39
CA GLN A 233 -16.45 3.10 -22.30
C GLN A 233 -16.01 2.56 -20.93
N PRO A 234 -16.44 3.20 -19.83
CA PRO A 234 -16.28 2.67 -18.48
C PRO A 234 -16.94 1.29 -18.29
N PHE A 235 -16.34 0.47 -17.43
CA PHE A 235 -16.91 -0.81 -17.02
C PHE A 235 -17.96 -0.60 -15.93
N VAL A 236 -19.14 -1.18 -16.11
CA VAL A 236 -20.24 -1.07 -15.15
C VAL A 236 -20.52 -2.45 -14.57
N TYR A 237 -20.67 -2.51 -13.25
CA TYR A 237 -20.88 -3.72 -12.49
C TYR A 237 -22.14 -3.60 -11.61
N PHE A 238 -22.87 -4.71 -11.53
CA PHE A 238 -24.10 -4.89 -10.76
C PHE A 238 -23.93 -6.06 -9.77
N PRO A 239 -24.71 -6.11 -8.68
CA PRO A 239 -24.64 -7.21 -7.73
C PRO A 239 -25.21 -8.51 -8.31
N LYS A 240 -24.57 -9.65 -7.99
CA LYS A 240 -25.21 -10.98 -8.13
C LYS A 240 -26.20 -11.28 -7.01
N GLY A 241 -26.10 -10.54 -5.89
CA GLY A 241 -26.93 -10.64 -4.70
C GLY A 241 -27.72 -9.35 -4.43
N ASP A 242 -27.79 -8.93 -3.17
CA ASP A 242 -28.51 -7.72 -2.78
C ASP A 242 -27.75 -6.42 -3.07
N ALA A 243 -26.42 -6.49 -3.02
CA ALA A 243 -25.51 -5.37 -3.28
C ALA A 243 -24.09 -5.87 -3.59
N ILE A 244 -23.26 -4.97 -4.09
CA ILE A 244 -21.81 -5.15 -4.12
C ILE A 244 -21.29 -4.60 -2.79
N TYR A 245 -20.48 -5.39 -2.09
CA TYR A 245 -19.74 -4.96 -0.90
C TYR A 245 -18.28 -4.73 -1.30
N LEU A 246 -17.88 -3.46 -1.34
CA LEU A 246 -16.59 -3.03 -1.88
C LEU A 246 -15.54 -2.86 -0.78
N VAL A 247 -14.31 -3.31 -1.04
CA VAL A 247 -13.13 -2.97 -0.23
C VAL A 247 -12.15 -2.20 -1.09
N ASN A 248 -11.75 -1.02 -0.63
CA ASN A 248 -10.58 -0.30 -1.14
C ASN A 248 -9.51 -0.29 -0.06
N ALA A 249 -8.30 -0.66 -0.45
CA ALA A 249 -7.17 -0.70 0.45
C ALA A 249 -5.89 -0.27 -0.27
N ARG A 250 -4.88 0.15 0.48
CA ARG A 250 -3.57 0.49 -0.05
C ARG A 250 -2.49 -0.12 0.83
N LYS A 251 -1.44 -0.61 0.22
CA LYS A 251 -0.19 -0.91 0.91
C LYS A 251 0.88 0.03 0.38
N THR A 252 1.43 0.84 1.28
CA THR A 252 2.48 1.80 0.96
C THR A 252 3.83 1.19 1.33
N TYR A 253 4.81 1.37 0.47
CA TYR A 253 6.19 1.00 0.67
C TYR A 253 7.03 2.25 0.39
N GLY A 254 7.58 2.89 1.43
CA GLY A 254 8.29 4.15 1.24
C GLY A 254 8.74 4.84 2.53
N ILE A 255 9.84 5.59 2.39
CA ILE A 255 10.63 6.25 3.45
C ILE A 255 10.04 7.64 3.77
N THR A 256 8.79 7.76 4.21
CA THR A 256 8.27 9.07 4.69
C THR A 256 8.51 9.29 6.17
N ASP A 257 8.51 8.20 6.93
CA ASP A 257 8.58 8.20 8.38
C ASP A 257 9.97 7.83 8.92
N LEU A 258 10.89 7.49 8.02
CA LEU A 258 12.30 7.26 8.25
C LEU A 258 13.11 8.13 7.27
N GLU A 259 14.37 8.36 7.57
CA GLU A 259 15.40 8.80 6.64
C GLU A 259 16.50 7.74 6.71
N VAL A 260 16.87 7.16 5.56
CA VAL A 260 17.94 6.16 5.50
C VAL A 260 19.18 6.86 4.96
N GLY A 261 20.29 6.75 5.67
CA GLY A 261 21.54 7.42 5.30
C GLY A 261 22.73 6.49 5.37
N LEU A 262 23.75 6.82 4.59
CA LEU A 262 25.08 6.26 4.73
C LEU A 262 25.92 7.17 5.62
N PHE A 263 26.51 6.61 6.66
CA PHE A 263 27.29 7.35 7.65
C PHE A 263 28.73 6.87 7.67
N ASP A 264 29.63 7.79 7.95
CA ASP A 264 31.00 7.49 8.37
C ASP A 264 30.98 7.15 9.86
N ALA A 265 31.29 5.91 10.20
CA ALA A 265 31.23 5.40 11.56
C ALA A 265 32.45 5.81 12.40
N ASP A 266 33.52 6.35 11.80
CA ASP A 266 34.64 6.87 12.57
C ASP A 266 34.37 8.31 13.06
N THR A 267 33.49 9.04 12.37
CA THR A 267 33.16 10.45 12.69
C THR A 267 31.70 10.68 13.08
N ASP A 268 30.84 9.66 12.96
CA ASP A 268 29.39 9.74 13.10
C ASP A 268 28.70 10.74 12.15
N GLU A 269 29.37 11.12 11.06
CA GLU A 269 28.86 12.10 10.11
C GLU A 269 28.08 11.42 8.96
N LEU A 270 26.96 12.04 8.58
CA LEU A 270 26.20 11.65 7.40
C LEU A 270 27.04 11.92 6.14
N ILE A 271 27.31 10.87 5.36
CA ILE A 271 27.93 10.99 4.04
C ILE A 271 26.88 11.42 3.04
N THR A 272 25.76 10.69 2.99
CA THR A 272 24.66 10.96 2.07
C THR A 272 23.37 10.30 2.53
N ILE A 273 22.22 10.90 2.21
CA ILE A 273 20.91 10.25 2.31
C ILE A 273 20.83 9.21 1.18
N ILE A 274 20.19 8.08 1.45
CA ILE A 274 19.93 7.03 0.49
C ILE A 274 18.43 7.05 0.18
N ASP A 275 18.07 7.73 -0.90
CA ASP A 275 16.75 7.66 -1.48
C ASP A 275 16.63 6.52 -2.49
N ASP A 276 15.39 6.14 -2.80
CA ASP A 276 15.14 5.06 -3.76
C ASP A 276 15.63 5.45 -5.16
N ASN A 277 16.50 4.60 -5.71
CA ASN A 277 17.25 4.69 -6.96
C ASN A 277 18.46 5.65 -6.94
N ASP A 278 18.95 6.04 -5.77
CA ASP A 278 20.13 6.88 -5.67
C ASP A 278 21.39 6.20 -6.23
N ILE A 279 22.31 7.03 -6.72
CA ILE A 279 23.63 6.60 -7.20
C ILE A 279 24.68 7.21 -6.27
N ILE A 280 25.26 6.35 -5.44
CA ILE A 280 26.37 6.70 -4.55
C ILE A 280 27.68 6.47 -5.31
N ARG A 281 28.60 7.45 -5.27
CA ARG A 281 29.91 7.27 -5.89
C ARG A 281 30.77 6.40 -4.99
N ALA A 282 31.43 5.40 -5.57
CA ALA A 282 32.36 4.54 -4.83
C ALA A 282 33.49 5.35 -4.18
N SER A 283 33.89 6.48 -4.77
CA SER A 283 34.88 7.40 -4.19
C SER A 283 34.44 8.01 -2.86
N ASP A 284 33.14 8.22 -2.68
CA ASP A 284 32.60 8.89 -1.49
C ASP A 284 32.70 7.97 -0.26
N ILE A 285 32.79 6.66 -0.50
CA ILE A 285 32.80 5.61 0.52
C ILE A 285 34.13 4.85 0.58
N ALA A 286 35.01 5.07 -0.39
CA ALA A 286 36.28 4.36 -0.48
C ALA A 286 37.17 4.64 0.74
N ASN A 287 37.69 3.58 1.36
CA ASN A 287 38.53 3.62 2.56
C ASN A 287 37.88 4.24 3.80
N ARG A 288 36.55 4.36 3.83
CA ARG A 288 35.81 4.78 5.02
C ARG A 288 35.25 3.57 5.76
N ASN A 289 35.18 3.68 7.07
CA ASN A 289 34.43 2.75 7.90
C ASN A 289 32.94 3.15 7.84
N VAL A 290 32.14 2.49 7.00
CA VAL A 290 30.77 2.94 6.72
C VAL A 290 29.70 2.09 7.40
N THR A 291 28.55 2.71 7.66
CA THR A 291 27.34 2.04 8.13
C THR A 291 26.11 2.62 7.43
N ILE A 292 25.05 1.83 7.33
CA ILE A 292 23.73 2.33 6.92
C ILE A 292 22.92 2.51 8.19
N ALA A 293 22.38 3.70 8.41
CA ALA A 293 21.50 3.99 9.54
C ALA A 293 20.15 4.54 9.08
N ALA A 294 19.13 4.29 9.90
CA ALA A 294 17.81 4.86 9.74
C ALA A 294 17.50 5.79 10.92
N VAL A 295 17.00 6.97 10.62
CA VAL A 295 16.58 7.98 11.59
C VAL A 295 15.08 8.20 11.43
N VAL A 296 14.35 8.27 12.55
CA VAL A 296 12.92 8.62 12.51
C VAL A 296 12.80 10.13 12.30
N THR A 297 12.11 10.55 11.25
CA THR A 297 11.99 11.98 10.92
C THR A 297 11.18 12.73 11.99
N PRO A 298 11.41 14.04 12.23
CA PRO A 298 10.74 14.80 13.29
C PRO A 298 9.20 14.82 13.21
N ASP A 299 8.66 14.70 12.00
CA ASP A 299 7.22 14.73 11.69
C ASP A 299 6.64 13.32 11.48
N SER A 300 7.45 12.29 11.68
CA SER A 300 7.09 10.88 11.50
C SER A 300 5.94 10.45 12.42
N ALA A 301 5.03 9.63 11.88
CA ALA A 301 4.02 8.93 12.66
C ALA A 301 4.64 7.92 13.67
N PHE A 302 5.91 7.55 13.47
CA PHE A 302 6.68 6.66 14.34
C PHE A 302 7.38 7.39 15.50
N LYS A 303 7.32 8.72 15.55
CA LYS A 303 7.98 9.50 16.60
C LYS A 303 7.64 8.98 17.99
N ASN A 304 8.67 8.68 18.77
CA ASN A 304 8.59 8.11 20.13
C ASN A 304 7.87 6.74 20.24
N LYS A 305 7.64 6.04 19.13
CA LYS A 305 7.01 4.71 19.11
C LYS A 305 7.99 3.60 18.73
N VAL A 306 9.09 3.91 18.05
CA VAL A 306 10.05 2.90 17.59
C VAL A 306 10.85 2.34 18.76
N GLY A 307 10.80 1.03 18.93
CA GLY A 307 11.63 0.29 19.87
C GLY A 307 12.73 -0.53 19.19
N SER A 308 12.56 -0.89 17.91
CA SER A 308 13.64 -1.47 17.09
C SER A 308 13.39 -1.38 15.59
N ILE A 309 14.48 -1.46 14.82
CA ILE A 309 14.46 -1.58 13.36
C ILE A 309 15.23 -2.84 12.94
N VAL A 310 14.62 -3.66 12.08
CA VAL A 310 15.25 -4.81 11.45
C VAL A 310 15.73 -4.43 10.05
N PHE A 311 17.03 -4.45 9.85
CA PHE A 311 17.70 -4.27 8.57
C PHE A 311 17.87 -5.60 7.85
N ASN A 312 17.67 -5.58 6.54
CA ASN A 312 18.02 -6.64 5.62
C ASN A 312 18.61 -6.03 4.36
N LEU A 313 19.94 -6.11 4.23
CA LEU A 313 20.68 -5.66 3.06
C LEU A 313 20.83 -6.82 2.08
N ASN A 314 20.57 -6.54 0.80
CA ASN A 314 20.82 -7.41 -0.35
C ASN A 314 20.32 -8.85 -0.15
N ASN A 315 19.06 -8.99 0.30
CA ASN A 315 18.39 -10.27 0.54
C ASN A 315 19.18 -11.20 1.49
N ALA A 316 19.31 -10.75 2.74
CA ALA A 316 19.97 -11.41 3.86
C ALA A 316 21.50 -11.52 3.77
N GLN A 317 22.14 -10.74 2.88
CA GLN A 317 23.60 -10.57 2.90
C GLN A 317 24.07 -10.04 4.25
N LEU A 318 23.36 -9.05 4.79
CA LEU A 318 23.56 -8.55 6.14
C LEU A 318 22.19 -8.31 6.76
N THR A 319 21.98 -8.83 7.97
CA THR A 319 20.76 -8.60 8.75
C THR A 319 21.12 -8.15 10.15
N LYS A 320 20.34 -7.22 10.68
CA LYS A 320 20.54 -6.66 12.01
C LYS A 320 19.20 -6.27 12.61
N THR A 321 19.01 -6.52 13.89
CA THR A 321 17.96 -5.86 14.67
C THR A 321 18.63 -4.85 15.59
N GLU A 322 18.39 -3.57 15.35
CA GLU A 322 18.93 -2.48 16.16
C GLU A 322 17.84 -1.86 17.03
N ASN A 323 18.17 -1.48 18.26
CA ASN A 323 17.25 -1.02 19.29
C ASN A 323 17.60 0.39 19.81
N ILE A 324 18.69 0.98 19.33
CA ILE A 324 19.19 2.29 19.74
C ILE A 324 19.12 3.19 18.51
N SER A 325 18.64 4.42 18.70
CA SER A 325 18.62 5.43 17.64
C SER A 325 19.90 6.27 17.73
N PRO A 326 20.54 6.62 16.60
CA PRO A 326 20.21 6.23 15.22
C PRO A 326 20.33 4.71 14.97
N TYR A 327 19.34 4.12 14.31
CA TYR A 327 19.29 2.66 14.13
C TYR A 327 20.27 2.27 13.02
N ALA A 328 21.44 1.72 13.36
CA ALA A 328 22.47 1.36 12.39
C ALA A 328 22.57 -0.15 12.13
N ILE A 329 22.94 -0.53 10.90
CA ILE A 329 23.05 -1.93 10.47
C ILE A 329 24.20 -2.70 11.14
N PHE A 330 25.26 -2.01 11.56
CA PHE A 330 26.29 -2.59 12.44
C PHE A 330 26.04 -2.28 13.92
N GLY A 331 25.11 -1.37 14.19
CA GLY A 331 24.64 -0.99 15.50
C GLY A 331 25.26 0.30 16.01
N ASP A 332 24.60 0.85 17.03
CA ASP A 332 25.00 2.06 17.73
C ASP A 332 25.24 1.69 19.19
N ASP A 333 26.24 2.31 19.81
CA ASP A 333 26.52 2.09 21.22
C ASP A 333 25.68 3.02 22.11
N PRO A 334 25.51 2.72 23.40
CA PRO A 334 24.74 3.58 24.31
C PRO A 334 25.32 5.00 24.50
N THR A 335 26.54 5.26 24.03
CA THR A 335 27.17 6.58 24.05
C THR A 335 26.96 7.36 22.74
N GLY A 336 26.32 6.75 21.74
CA GLY A 336 25.94 7.35 20.47
C GLY A 336 27.00 7.24 19.37
N ASN A 337 27.98 6.34 19.52
CA ASN A 337 28.97 6.10 18.47
C ASN A 337 28.49 4.98 17.54
N LEU A 338 28.42 5.29 16.25
CA LEU A 338 28.05 4.35 15.22
C LEU A 338 29.15 3.30 15.05
N ASN A 339 28.75 2.03 14.98
CA ASN A 339 29.67 0.99 14.52
C ASN A 339 29.62 0.93 13.00
N GLY A 340 30.78 0.76 12.40
CA GLY A 340 30.95 0.54 10.96
C GLY A 340 31.50 -0.84 10.65
N GLY A 341 31.47 -1.19 9.38
CA GLY A 341 31.99 -2.47 8.93
C GLY A 341 31.93 -2.62 7.41
N ASN A 342 32.30 -3.82 6.95
CA ASN A 342 32.24 -4.12 5.54
C ASN A 342 30.80 -4.42 5.10
N LEU A 343 30.14 -3.44 4.48
CA LEU A 343 28.81 -3.59 3.90
C LEU A 343 28.78 -4.54 2.70
N ASN A 344 29.93 -4.78 2.04
CA ASN A 344 30.04 -5.54 0.79
C ASN A 344 29.02 -5.07 -0.26
N LEU A 345 28.95 -3.75 -0.46
CA LEU A 345 28.04 -3.13 -1.42
C LEU A 345 28.38 -3.59 -2.84
N LYS A 346 27.34 -3.91 -3.60
CA LYS A 346 27.42 -4.31 -5.01
C LYS A 346 27.14 -3.10 -5.89
N GLN A 347 27.16 -3.30 -7.20
CA GLN A 347 26.72 -2.26 -8.14
C GLN A 347 25.25 -1.87 -7.92
N GLU A 348 24.40 -2.85 -7.62
CA GLU A 348 23.00 -2.65 -7.25
C GLU A 348 22.76 -3.22 -5.85
N ASN A 349 22.12 -2.42 -5.00
CA ASN A 349 21.83 -2.77 -3.62
C ASN A 349 20.38 -2.50 -3.29
N THR A 350 19.87 -3.26 -2.35
CA THR A 350 18.55 -3.07 -1.75
C THR A 350 18.71 -3.17 -0.24
N ILE A 351 18.25 -2.16 0.49
CA ILE A 351 18.07 -2.24 1.94
C ILE A 351 16.57 -2.28 2.24
N PHE A 352 16.17 -3.28 3.04
CA PHE A 352 14.82 -3.44 3.52
C PHE A 352 14.79 -3.28 5.04
N LEU A 353 13.84 -2.50 5.55
CA LEU A 353 13.71 -2.13 6.95
C LEU A 353 12.31 -2.52 7.44
N LYS A 354 12.24 -3.15 8.62
CA LYS A 354 10.97 -3.32 9.37
C LYS A 354 11.06 -2.59 10.70
N VAL A 355 10.08 -1.74 10.98
CA VAL A 355 10.03 -0.91 12.18
C VAL A 355 9.09 -1.54 13.19
N TYR A 356 9.54 -1.71 14.44
CA TYR A 356 8.76 -2.35 15.50
C TYR A 356 8.64 -1.46 16.73
N GLU A 357 7.49 -1.56 17.41
CA GLU A 357 7.17 -0.77 18.60
C GLU A 357 8.05 -1.11 19.81
N SER A 358 8.50 -2.37 19.93
CA SER A 358 9.33 -2.82 21.05
C SER A 358 10.70 -3.28 20.59
N ARG A 359 11.64 -3.34 21.53
CA ARG A 359 13.00 -3.84 21.29
C ARG A 359 12.99 -5.28 20.79
N GLN A 360 13.97 -5.61 19.97
CA GLN A 360 14.24 -6.93 19.41
C GLN A 360 13.14 -7.47 18.49
N ALA A 361 12.63 -6.62 17.59
CA ALA A 361 11.59 -6.95 16.63
C ALA A 361 10.31 -7.51 17.29
N LYS A 362 9.95 -6.96 18.45
CA LYS A 362 8.75 -7.32 19.21
C LYS A 362 7.71 -6.21 19.17
N GLY A 363 6.52 -6.51 19.66
CA GLY A 363 5.39 -5.58 19.61
C GLY A 363 4.78 -5.54 18.23
N ASN A 364 4.05 -4.46 17.94
CA ASN A 364 3.43 -4.28 16.64
C ASN A 364 4.48 -3.86 15.61
N LEU A 365 4.31 -4.34 14.36
CA LEU A 365 4.99 -3.76 13.21
C LEU A 365 4.38 -2.37 12.99
N LEU A 366 5.24 -1.35 12.96
CA LEU A 366 4.84 0.04 12.75
C LEU A 366 4.90 0.43 11.27
N GLY A 367 5.81 -0.18 10.51
CA GLY A 367 5.92 0.03 9.08
C GLY A 367 7.12 -0.69 8.46
N GLU A 368 7.21 -0.63 7.14
CA GLU A 368 8.27 -1.23 6.33
C GLU A 368 8.79 -0.20 5.33
N ALA A 369 10.10 -0.21 5.08
CA ALA A 369 10.72 0.61 4.04
C ALA A 369 11.64 -0.26 3.17
N LYS A 370 11.63 -0.03 1.87
CA LYS A 370 12.55 -0.63 0.92
C LYS A 370 13.23 0.49 0.14
N VAL A 371 14.54 0.44 0.06
CA VAL A 371 15.35 1.42 -0.67
C VAL A 371 16.28 0.67 -1.59
N ASN A 372 16.20 0.95 -2.88
CA ASN A 372 17.15 0.47 -3.86
C ASN A 372 18.17 1.57 -4.14
N PHE A 373 19.45 1.24 -4.26
CA PHE A 373 20.50 2.22 -4.56
C PHE A 373 21.67 1.56 -5.28
N LYS A 374 22.44 2.35 -6.02
CA LYS A 374 23.61 1.91 -6.76
C LYS A 374 24.89 2.43 -6.13
N VAL A 375 25.95 1.65 -6.30
CA VAL A 375 27.32 2.12 -6.09
C VAL A 375 28.07 2.02 -7.41
N ASN A 376 28.48 3.17 -7.95
CA ASN A 376 29.20 3.23 -9.23
C ASN A 376 30.62 3.77 -9.05
N ASN A 377 31.55 3.28 -9.87
CA ASN A 377 32.94 3.74 -9.88
C ASN A 377 33.14 5.09 -10.58
N ASN A 378 32.10 5.64 -11.25
CA ASN A 378 32.09 6.94 -11.91
C ASN A 378 30.78 7.68 -11.65
#